data_AF-T1HUW7-F1
#
_entry.id   AF-T1HUW7-F1
#
_cell.length_a   1.000
_cell.length_b   1.000
_cell.length_c   1.000
_cell.angle_alpha   90.00
_cell.angle_beta   90.00
_cell.angle_gamma   90.00
#
_symmetry.space_group_name_H-M   'P 1'
#
loop_
_entity.id
_entity.type
_entity.pdbx_description
1 polymer ?
#
loop_
_entity_poly.entity_id
_entity_poly.type
_entity_poly.pdbx_seq_one_letter_code
_entity_poly.pdbx_strand_id
1 'polypeptide(L)'
;MLNPEYLEEDSYTLFRRIMNAIEGSYLISNLEPTSTGHFPACSFAMSSSNENQVIAQLNWIKERLLAPTDPQLHNHLEKFDIPLPLFGIRWLRLLFGREFPLQDLLVLWDAIFADNKSFDLVNYIVVAMLVAIRNILLTSDYTASLTNLMRYPTTVDISNIIEYALHLKNPKRYKAPSKFYFTRNSAVIDGRNNFCKNH
;
A
#
# COMPACT_ATOMS: atom_id res chain seq x y z
N MET A 1 0.32 8.80 -31.42
CA MET A 1 0.97 10.04 -30.93
C MET A 1 -0.13 10.94 -30.41
N LEU A 2 -0.09 11.32 -29.13
CA LEU A 2 -1.09 12.19 -28.50
C LEU A 2 -1.13 13.54 -29.21
N ASN A 3 -2.33 14.05 -29.49
CA ASN A 3 -2.52 15.34 -30.15
C ASN A 3 -2.33 16.47 -29.11
N PRO A 4 -1.39 17.41 -29.30
CA PRO A 4 -1.03 18.41 -28.29
C PRO A 4 -2.18 19.34 -27.88
N GLU A 5 -3.20 19.52 -28.72
CA GLU A 5 -4.41 20.30 -28.40
C GLU A 5 -5.26 19.71 -27.27
N TYR A 6 -5.22 18.40 -27.06
CA TYR A 6 -6.02 17.71 -26.03
C TYR A 6 -5.20 17.30 -24.81
N LEU A 7 -3.89 17.60 -24.82
CA LEU A 7 -2.98 17.20 -23.74
C LEU A 7 -3.39 17.80 -22.39
N GLU A 8 -3.85 19.05 -22.39
CA GLU A 8 -4.30 19.74 -21.17
C GLU A 8 -5.58 19.11 -20.62
N GLU A 9 -6.57 18.87 -21.47
CA GLU A 9 -7.86 18.27 -21.11
C GLU A 9 -7.69 16.83 -20.59
N ASP A 10 -6.85 16.03 -21.24
CA ASP A 10 -6.55 14.65 -20.83
C ASP A 10 -5.81 14.62 -19.49
N SER A 11 -4.81 15.49 -19.33
CA SER A 11 -4.06 15.64 -18.07
C SER A 11 -4.97 16.10 -16.93
N TYR A 12 -5.86 17.06 -17.21
CA TYR A 12 -6.83 17.56 -16.25
C TYR A 12 -7.82 16.48 -15.81
N THR A 13 -8.33 15.69 -16.77
CA THR A 13 -9.27 14.60 -16.48
C THR A 13 -8.63 13.51 -15.63
N LEU A 14 -7.40 13.12 -15.95
CA LEU A 14 -6.64 12.14 -15.16
C LEU A 14 -6.38 12.67 -13.76
N PHE A 15 -5.89 13.91 -13.64
CA PHE A 15 -5.63 14.55 -12.36
C PHE A 15 -6.90 14.66 -11.51
N ARG A 16 -8.02 15.10 -12.08
CA ARG A 16 -9.32 15.20 -11.39
C ARG A 16 -9.77 13.83 -10.87
N ARG A 17 -9.62 12.76 -11.66
CA ARG A 17 -9.97 11.39 -11.21
C ARG A 17 -9.09 10.94 -10.05
N ILE A 18 -7.79 11.18 -10.14
CA ILE A 18 -6.83 10.88 -9.06
C ILE A 18 -7.23 11.64 -7.80
N MET A 19 -7.40 12.96 -7.90
CA MET A 19 -7.72 13.84 -6.78
C MET A 19 -9.05 13.49 -6.11
N ASN A 20 -10.08 13.13 -6.88
CA ASN A 20 -11.36 12.67 -6.33
C ASN A 20 -11.23 11.33 -5.59
N ALA A 21 -10.34 10.44 -6.04
CA ALA A 21 -10.16 9.14 -5.41
C ALA A 21 -9.32 9.19 -4.14
N ILE A 22 -8.32 10.08 -4.11
CA ILE A 22 -7.48 10.31 -2.94
C ILE A 22 -7.99 11.48 -2.10
N GLU A 23 -9.20 11.99 -2.38
CA GLU A 23 -9.78 13.18 -1.77
C GLU A 23 -9.75 13.09 -0.23
N GLY A 24 -10.10 11.94 0.33
CA GLY A 24 -10.04 11.68 1.78
C GLY A 24 -8.64 11.78 2.39
N SER A 25 -7.58 11.67 1.58
CA SER A 25 -6.17 11.83 2.00
C SER A 25 -5.66 13.28 1.89
N TYR A 26 -6.40 14.18 1.22
CA TYR A 26 -5.96 15.54 0.90
C TYR A 26 -6.90 16.65 1.36
N LEU A 27 -8.17 16.35 1.64
CA LEU A 27 -9.11 17.31 2.21
C LEU A 27 -8.48 17.92 3.46
N ILE A 28 -8.37 19.23 3.49
CA ILE A 28 -8.13 20.02 4.70
C ILE A 28 -9.47 20.69 4.98
N SER A 29 -10.21 20.16 5.94
CA SER A 29 -11.49 20.74 6.32
C SER A 29 -11.22 22.12 6.93
N ASN A 30 -11.80 23.17 6.33
CA ASN A 30 -11.80 24.58 6.80
C ASN A 30 -10.53 25.40 6.49
N LEU A 31 -10.30 25.71 5.21
CA LEU A 31 -9.52 26.88 4.83
C LEU A 31 -10.47 27.91 4.21
N GLU A 32 -11.02 28.79 5.05
CA GLU A 32 -11.60 30.03 4.54
C GLU A 32 -10.46 31.02 4.26
N PRO A 33 -10.30 31.53 3.02
CA PRO A 33 -9.34 32.57 2.74
C PRO A 33 -9.76 33.83 3.46
N THR A 34 -9.06 34.21 4.52
CA THR A 34 -9.26 35.51 5.15
C THR A 34 -8.94 36.61 4.13
N SER A 35 -9.79 37.63 4.05
CA SER A 35 -9.72 38.76 3.11
C SER A 35 -8.41 39.58 3.15
N THR A 36 -7.49 39.24 4.06
CA THR A 36 -6.17 39.87 4.24
C THR A 36 -5.03 39.13 3.52
N GLY A 37 -5.32 38.09 2.73
CA GLY A 37 -4.31 37.34 1.97
C GLY A 37 -3.37 36.50 2.85
N HIS A 38 -3.65 36.39 4.15
CA HIS A 38 -2.94 35.51 5.06
C HIS A 38 -3.61 34.14 5.11
N PHE A 39 -2.87 33.11 4.73
CA PHE A 39 -3.14 31.77 5.21
C PHE A 39 -2.83 31.76 6.71
N PRO A 40 -3.75 31.36 7.61
CA PRO A 40 -3.45 31.35 9.03
C PRO A 40 -2.24 30.45 9.28
N ALA A 41 -1.16 31.05 9.78
CA ALA A 41 0.00 30.31 10.26
C ALA A 41 -0.45 29.56 11.53
N CYS A 42 -0.61 28.25 11.37
CA CYS A 42 -0.88 27.24 12.40
C CYS A 42 -2.28 27.24 13.03
N SER A 43 -3.06 26.24 12.64
CA SER A 43 -3.80 25.43 13.62
C SER A 43 -3.08 24.10 13.75
N PHE A 44 -2.09 23.99 14.65
CA PHE A 44 -1.55 22.70 15.12
C PHE A 44 -2.60 21.91 15.95
N ALA A 45 -3.87 22.29 15.84
CA ALA A 45 -5.01 21.78 16.57
C ALA A 45 -6.27 21.91 15.69
N MET A 46 -6.30 21.21 14.55
CA MET A 46 -7.51 20.69 13.86
C MET A 46 -7.18 19.98 12.53
N SER A 47 -6.10 19.18 12.49
CA SER A 47 -5.89 18.16 11.44
C SER A 47 -6.53 16.81 11.78
N SER A 48 -7.37 16.75 12.81
CA SER A 48 -7.79 15.47 13.38
C SER A 48 -8.69 14.67 12.45
N SER A 49 -9.65 15.23 11.72
CA SER A 49 -10.61 14.37 10.99
C SER A 49 -10.00 13.55 9.84
N ASN A 50 -8.97 14.06 9.16
CA ASN A 50 -8.54 13.51 7.86
C ASN A 50 -7.25 12.69 7.98
N GLU A 51 -6.32 13.12 8.83
CA GLU A 51 -5.26 12.22 9.31
C GLU A 51 -5.91 11.00 9.98
N ASN A 52 -6.99 11.18 10.76
CA ASN A 52 -7.73 10.05 11.32
C ASN A 52 -8.37 9.14 10.27
N GLN A 53 -8.79 9.63 9.10
CA GLN A 53 -9.37 8.77 8.05
C GLN A 53 -8.30 7.90 7.38
N VAL A 54 -7.16 8.47 7.00
CA VAL A 54 -6.05 7.69 6.42
C VAL A 54 -5.46 6.73 7.46
N ILE A 55 -5.32 7.18 8.71
CA ILE A 55 -4.91 6.32 9.83
C ILE A 55 -5.92 5.19 10.04
N ALA A 56 -7.23 5.47 10.03
CA ALA A 56 -8.27 4.46 10.15
C ALA A 56 -8.25 3.46 8.99
N GLN A 57 -8.03 3.94 7.76
CA GLN A 57 -7.86 3.09 6.58
C GLN A 57 -6.64 2.18 6.73
N LEU A 58 -5.50 2.71 7.16
CA LEU A 58 -4.28 1.91 7.38
C LEU A 58 -4.47 0.91 8.52
N ASN A 59 -5.09 1.29 9.62
CA ASN A 59 -5.42 0.34 10.69
C ASN A 59 -6.36 -0.76 10.19
N TRP A 60 -7.36 -0.40 9.37
CA TRP A 60 -8.23 -1.38 8.73
C TRP A 60 -7.45 -2.31 7.78
N ILE A 61 -6.51 -1.78 6.99
CA ILE A 61 -5.63 -2.61 6.13
C ILE A 61 -4.81 -3.59 6.98
N LYS A 62 -4.22 -3.12 8.08
CA LYS A 62 -3.44 -3.95 9.00
C LYS A 62 -4.27 -5.11 9.54
N GLU A 63 -5.42 -4.80 10.14
CA GLU A 63 -6.24 -5.79 10.85
C GLU A 63 -7.04 -6.68 9.89
N ARG A 64 -7.53 -6.12 8.78
CA ARG A 64 -8.50 -6.81 7.91
C ARG A 64 -7.86 -7.45 6.69
N LEU A 65 -6.73 -6.95 6.21
CA LEU A 65 -6.05 -7.50 5.04
C LEU A 65 -4.72 -8.17 5.41
N LEU A 66 -3.86 -7.52 6.19
CA LEU A 66 -2.55 -8.09 6.52
C LEU A 66 -2.66 -9.26 7.51
N ALA A 67 -3.39 -9.11 8.62
CA ALA A 67 -3.53 -10.16 9.63
C ALA A 67 -3.99 -11.53 9.07
N PRO A 68 -5.03 -11.63 8.21
CA PRO A 68 -5.40 -12.91 7.61
C PRO A 68 -4.47 -13.38 6.49
N THR A 69 -3.79 -12.46 5.80
CA THR A 69 -2.89 -12.79 4.68
C THR A 69 -1.56 -13.35 5.16
N ASP A 70 -0.96 -12.70 6.17
CA ASP A 70 0.30 -13.09 6.79
C ASP A 70 0.29 -12.80 8.30
N PRO A 71 -0.22 -13.73 9.12
CA PRO A 71 -0.27 -13.57 10.57
C PRO A 71 1.11 -13.43 11.20
N GLN A 72 2.15 -14.06 10.62
CA GLN A 72 3.50 -14.00 11.17
C GLN A 72 4.08 -12.59 11.03
N LEU A 73 3.92 -11.98 9.86
CA LEU A 73 4.35 -10.61 9.63
C LEU A 73 3.56 -9.61 10.46
N HIS A 74 2.23 -9.80 10.56
CA HIS A 74 1.38 -8.98 11.42
C HIS A 74 1.87 -8.97 12.87
N ASN A 75 2.01 -10.15 13.48
CA ASN A 75 2.43 -10.28 14.87
C ASN A 75 3.85 -9.73 15.11
N HIS A 76 4.71 -9.83 14.10
CA HIS A 76 6.06 -9.29 14.17
C HIS A 76 6.05 -7.74 14.22
N LEU A 77 5.23 -7.09 13.39
CA LEU A 77 5.06 -5.63 13.43
C LEU A 77 4.43 -5.18 14.76
N GLU A 78 3.48 -5.93 15.32
CA GLU A 78 2.92 -5.64 16.64
C GLU A 78 3.94 -5.79 17.76
N LYS A 79 4.73 -6.87 17.75
CA LYS A 79 5.77 -7.12 18.76
C LYS A 79 6.80 -6.00 18.80
N PHE A 80 7.12 -5.43 17.65
CA PHE A 80 8.05 -4.31 17.54
C PHE A 80 7.39 -2.93 17.68
N ASP A 81 6.09 -2.89 17.95
CA ASP A 81 5.31 -1.65 18.08
C ASP A 81 5.52 -0.71 16.88
N ILE A 82 5.50 -1.29 15.67
CA ILE A 82 5.62 -0.56 14.41
C ILE A 82 4.21 -0.35 13.84
N PRO A 83 3.58 0.82 14.05
CA PRO A 83 2.25 1.09 13.53
C PRO A 83 2.30 1.29 12.00
N LEU A 84 1.38 0.64 11.28
CA LEU A 84 1.26 0.79 9.82
C LEU A 84 1.11 2.26 9.35
N PRO A 85 0.39 3.14 10.08
CA PRO A 85 0.36 4.58 9.80
C PRO A 85 1.72 5.28 9.70
N LEU A 86 2.76 4.81 10.40
CA LEU A 86 4.07 5.48 10.49
C LEU A 86 4.72 5.69 9.12
N PHE A 87 4.58 4.72 8.22
CA PHE A 87 5.08 4.78 6.85
C PHE A 87 3.95 4.76 5.81
N GLY A 88 2.81 4.14 6.14
CA GLY A 88 1.69 3.96 5.21
C GLY A 88 1.00 5.26 4.80
N ILE A 89 0.97 6.29 5.65
CA ILE A 89 0.37 7.60 5.28
C ILE A 89 1.13 8.18 4.09
N ARG A 90 2.45 8.09 4.12
CA ARG A 90 3.32 8.58 3.04
C ARG A 90 3.09 7.81 1.74
N TRP A 91 2.95 6.49 1.83
CA TRP A 91 2.70 5.63 0.68
C TRP A 91 1.35 5.94 0.02
N LEU A 92 0.27 6.05 0.81
CA LEU A 92 -1.07 6.35 0.30
C LEU A 92 -1.17 7.77 -0.25
N ARG A 93 -0.70 8.76 0.52
CA ARG A 93 -0.78 10.17 0.12
C ARG A 93 -0.05 10.41 -1.19
N LEU A 94 1.13 9.82 -1.39
CA LEU A 94 1.92 10.04 -2.61
C LEU A 94 1.66 8.99 -3.69
N LEU A 95 0.66 8.12 -3.52
CA LEU A 95 0.34 7.00 -4.40
C LEU A 95 1.61 6.22 -4.82
N PHE A 96 2.46 5.93 -3.82
CA PHE A 96 3.76 5.24 -3.93
C PHE A 96 4.85 5.96 -4.74
N GLY A 97 4.65 7.22 -5.13
CA GLY A 97 5.58 7.97 -5.98
C GLY A 97 6.95 8.28 -5.38
N ARG A 98 7.18 7.97 -4.10
CA ARG A 98 8.52 8.05 -3.46
C ARG A 98 9.17 6.69 -3.22
N GLU A 99 8.45 5.59 -3.41
CA GLU A 99 8.98 4.23 -3.17
C GLU A 99 9.54 3.60 -4.44
N PHE A 100 9.02 3.99 -5.61
CA PHE A 100 9.38 3.38 -6.89
C PHE A 100 9.95 4.42 -7.87
N PRO A 101 10.88 4.01 -8.76
CA PRO A 101 11.30 4.84 -9.86
C PRO A 101 10.13 5.11 -10.81
N LEU A 102 10.19 6.23 -11.56
CA LEU A 102 9.07 6.70 -12.38
C LEU A 102 8.52 5.62 -13.34
N GLN A 103 9.38 4.81 -13.96
CA GLN A 103 8.96 3.80 -14.90
C GLN A 103 8.09 2.72 -14.24
N ASP A 104 8.50 2.22 -13.07
CA ASP A 104 7.74 1.23 -12.30
C ASP A 104 6.47 1.86 -11.70
N LEU A 105 6.57 3.12 -11.28
CA LEU A 105 5.44 3.89 -10.78
C LEU A 105 4.33 4.02 -11.84
N LEU A 106 4.69 4.29 -13.09
CA LEU A 106 3.72 4.38 -14.19
C LEU A 106 3.01 3.04 -14.43
N VAL A 107 3.73 1.92 -14.39
CA VAL A 107 3.13 0.59 -14.51
C VAL A 107 2.18 0.29 -13.33
N LEU A 108 2.56 0.68 -12.12
CA LEU A 108 1.71 0.56 -10.94
C LEU A 108 0.43 1.41 -11.08
N TRP A 109 0.58 2.65 -11.55
CA TRP A 109 -0.54 3.55 -11.76
C TRP A 109 -1.48 3.05 -12.87
N ASP A 110 -0.94 2.51 -13.96
CA ASP A 110 -1.75 1.86 -14.99
C ASP A 110 -2.60 0.73 -14.41
N ALA A 111 -2.03 -0.11 -13.53
CA ALA A 111 -2.78 -1.17 -12.85
C ALA A 111 -3.87 -0.62 -11.90
N ILE A 112 -3.57 0.44 -11.15
CA ILE A 112 -4.53 1.11 -10.25
C ILE A 112 -5.70 1.68 -11.05
N PHE A 113 -5.42 2.40 -12.14
CA PHE A 113 -6.44 3.04 -12.96
C PHE A 113 -7.24 2.05 -13.81
N ALA A 114 -6.65 0.93 -14.21
CA ALA A 114 -7.32 -0.12 -14.98
C ALA A 114 -8.28 -0.97 -14.15
N ASP A 115 -8.07 -1.10 -12.83
CA ASP A 115 -8.83 -2.01 -11.97
C ASP A 115 -10.26 -1.50 -11.65
N ASN A 116 -10.40 -0.33 -11.01
CA ASN A 116 -11.73 0.28 -10.78
C ASN A 116 -11.63 1.74 -10.31
N LYS A 117 -12.74 2.49 -10.44
CA LYS A 117 -12.89 3.88 -9.96
C LYS A 117 -12.79 4.04 -8.43
N SER A 118 -12.92 2.97 -7.66
CA SER A 118 -12.91 3.00 -6.19
C SER A 118 -11.49 2.97 -5.58
N PHE A 119 -10.45 2.73 -6.39
CA PHE A 119 -9.04 2.64 -5.93
C PHE A 119 -8.79 1.59 -4.83
N ASP A 120 -9.68 0.62 -4.67
CA ASP A 120 -9.55 -0.44 -3.66
C ASP A 120 -8.24 -1.22 -3.81
N LEU A 121 -7.69 -1.34 -5.03
CA LEU A 121 -6.41 -2.01 -5.30
C LEU A 121 -5.25 -1.40 -4.51
N VAL A 122 -5.29 -0.10 -4.23
CA VAL A 122 -4.26 0.61 -3.44
C VAL A 122 -4.10 -0.05 -2.06
N ASN A 123 -5.21 -0.45 -1.43
CA ASN A 123 -5.19 -1.12 -0.13
C ASN A 123 -4.47 -2.48 -0.19
N TYR A 124 -4.67 -3.23 -1.27
CA TYR A 124 -4.02 -4.52 -1.51
C TYR A 124 -2.55 -4.36 -1.90
N ILE A 125 -2.19 -3.26 -2.60
CA ILE A 125 -0.80 -2.92 -2.93
C ILE A 125 0.01 -2.69 -1.64
N VAL A 126 -0.54 -1.99 -0.65
CA VAL A 126 0.14 -1.79 0.66
C VAL A 126 0.50 -3.14 1.29
N VAL A 127 -0.44 -4.09 1.31
CA VAL A 127 -0.18 -5.44 1.86
C VAL A 127 0.83 -6.20 1.01
N ALA A 128 0.70 -6.13 -0.32
CA ALA A 128 1.62 -6.79 -1.23
C ALA A 128 3.06 -6.28 -1.08
N MET A 129 3.24 -4.97 -0.89
CA MET A 129 4.54 -4.36 -0.61
C MET A 129 5.16 -4.86 0.69
N LEU A 130 4.36 -5.00 1.75
CA LEU A 130 4.84 -5.55 3.03
C LEU A 130 5.26 -7.01 2.91
N VAL A 131 4.44 -7.81 2.23
CA VAL A 131 4.73 -9.24 2.04
C VAL A 131 5.96 -9.44 1.13
N ALA A 132 6.20 -8.55 0.16
CA ALA A 132 7.37 -8.64 -0.71
C ALA A 132 8.70 -8.51 0.05
N ILE A 133 8.74 -7.67 1.09
CA ILE A 133 9.93 -7.49 1.95
C ILE A 133 9.87 -8.31 3.25
N ARG A 134 8.91 -9.23 3.37
CA ARG A 134 8.68 -10.05 4.57
C ARG A 134 9.93 -10.70 5.12
N ASN A 135 10.76 -11.32 4.28
CA ASN A 135 11.99 -11.98 4.74
C ASN A 135 12.93 -11.01 5.42
N ILE A 136 13.06 -9.81 4.87
CA ILE A 136 13.91 -8.76 5.42
C ILE A 136 13.34 -8.38 6.79
N LEU A 137 12.06 -8.04 6.85
CA LEU A 137 11.39 -7.64 8.09
C LEU A 137 11.50 -8.70 9.20
N LEU A 138 11.19 -9.97 8.89
CA LEU A 138 11.20 -11.05 9.87
C LEU A 138 12.60 -11.41 10.40
N THR A 139 13.66 -11.09 9.65
CA THR A 139 15.05 -11.36 10.04
C THR A 139 15.76 -10.14 10.62
N SER A 140 15.22 -8.94 10.41
CA SER A 140 15.79 -7.69 10.90
C SER A 140 15.32 -7.32 12.31
N ASP A 141 16.11 -6.46 12.96
CA ASP A 141 15.74 -5.78 14.21
C ASP A 141 14.87 -4.54 13.93
N TYR A 142 14.31 -3.94 14.98
CA TYR A 142 13.42 -2.78 14.89
C TYR A 142 13.95 -1.67 13.97
N THR A 143 15.20 -1.27 14.15
CA THR A 143 15.79 -0.13 13.43
C THR A 143 15.95 -0.43 11.95
N ALA A 144 16.42 -1.63 11.60
CA ALA A 144 16.54 -2.04 10.21
C ALA A 144 15.17 -2.26 9.57
N SER A 145 14.19 -2.86 10.27
CA SER A 145 12.81 -2.98 9.79
C SER A 145 12.23 -1.60 9.45
N LEU A 146 12.35 -0.63 10.35
CA LEU A 146 11.87 0.73 10.13
C LEU A 146 12.60 1.42 8.98
N THR A 147 13.92 1.22 8.87
CA THR A 147 14.71 1.79 7.77
C THR A 147 14.25 1.25 6.43
N ASN A 148 13.99 -0.06 6.31
CA ASN A 148 13.48 -0.68 5.08
C ASN A 148 12.05 -0.23 4.74
N LEU A 149 11.21 0.03 5.75
CA LEU A 149 9.85 0.55 5.54
C LEU A 149 9.85 2.03 5.10
N MET A 150 10.79 2.82 5.64
CA MET A 150 10.94 4.23 5.29
C MET A 150 11.70 4.43 3.98
N ARG A 151 12.59 3.50 3.61
CA ARG A 151 13.34 3.46 2.35
C ARG A 151 13.14 2.11 1.70
N TYR A 152 12.08 2.00 0.90
CA TYR A 152 11.70 0.73 0.29
C TYR A 152 12.84 0.16 -0.60
N PRO A 153 13.18 -1.13 -0.48
CA PRO A 153 14.24 -1.73 -1.28
C PRO A 153 13.92 -1.73 -2.79
N THR A 154 14.87 -1.28 -3.61
CA THR A 154 14.73 -1.28 -5.08
C THR A 154 14.90 -2.65 -5.73
N THR A 155 15.21 -3.68 -4.94
CA THR A 155 15.35 -5.07 -5.41
C THR A 155 14.00 -5.75 -5.64
N VAL A 156 12.91 -5.13 -5.21
CA VAL A 156 11.56 -5.69 -5.35
C VAL A 156 10.99 -5.33 -6.73
N ASP A 157 10.58 -6.35 -7.47
CA ASP A 157 9.97 -6.22 -8.79
C ASP A 157 8.49 -5.84 -8.67
N ILE A 158 8.13 -4.69 -9.26
CA ILE A 158 6.80 -4.10 -9.24
C ILE A 158 5.74 -5.01 -9.85
N SER A 159 6.11 -5.82 -10.85
CA SER A 159 5.20 -6.74 -11.52
C SER A 159 4.66 -7.77 -10.53
N ASN A 160 5.54 -8.29 -9.67
CA ASN A 160 5.13 -9.25 -8.65
C ASN A 160 4.20 -8.59 -7.61
N ILE A 161 4.48 -7.33 -7.22
CA ILE A 161 3.63 -6.59 -6.27
C ILE A 161 2.21 -6.46 -6.86
N ILE A 162 2.10 -6.04 -8.11
CA ILE A 162 0.82 -5.86 -8.80
C ILE A 162 0.09 -7.20 -8.93
N GLU A 163 0.76 -8.25 -9.40
CA GLU A 163 0.17 -9.59 -9.53
C GLU A 163 -0.35 -10.11 -8.18
N TYR A 164 0.42 -9.91 -7.11
CA TYR A 164 0.02 -10.35 -5.78
C TYR A 164 -1.14 -9.50 -5.23
N ALA A 165 -1.12 -8.18 -5.41
CA ALA A 165 -2.23 -7.31 -5.02
C ALA A 165 -3.54 -7.69 -5.75
N LEU A 166 -3.47 -7.98 -7.05
CA LEU A 166 -4.60 -8.45 -7.84
C LEU A 166 -5.10 -9.83 -7.35
N HIS A 167 -4.18 -10.73 -7.00
CA HIS A 167 -4.54 -12.02 -6.39
C HIS A 167 -5.23 -11.86 -5.03
N LEU A 168 -4.72 -10.99 -4.15
CA LEU A 168 -5.35 -10.74 -2.85
C LEU A 168 -6.75 -10.15 -3.01
N LYS A 169 -6.94 -9.25 -3.99
CA LYS A 169 -8.25 -8.67 -4.27
C LYS A 169 -9.23 -9.69 -4.85
N ASN A 170 -8.78 -10.50 -5.80
CA ASN A 170 -9.63 -11.44 -6.54
C ASN A 170 -8.92 -12.79 -6.76
N PRO A 171 -8.84 -13.65 -5.72
CA PRO A 171 -8.04 -14.87 -5.77
C PRO A 171 -8.57 -15.92 -6.77
N LYS A 172 -9.85 -15.81 -7.16
CA LYS A 172 -10.47 -16.68 -8.16
C LYS A 172 -10.09 -16.29 -9.60
N ARG A 173 -9.76 -15.02 -9.83
CA ARG A 173 -9.50 -14.46 -11.16
C ARG A 173 -8.01 -14.42 -11.50
N TYR A 174 -7.17 -14.18 -10.50
CA TYR A 174 -5.72 -14.09 -10.67
C TYR A 174 -5.03 -15.24 -9.94
N LYS A 175 -4.13 -15.94 -10.62
CA LYS A 175 -3.30 -16.98 -10.01
C LYS A 175 -2.29 -16.34 -9.07
N ALA A 176 -1.94 -17.05 -8.00
CA ALA A 176 -0.94 -16.56 -7.09
C ALA A 176 0.45 -16.54 -7.75
N PRO A 177 1.21 -15.43 -7.65
CA PRO A 177 2.52 -15.31 -8.29
C PRO A 177 3.52 -16.30 -7.69
N SER A 178 4.16 -17.12 -8.52
CA SER A 178 5.16 -18.12 -8.07
C SER A 178 6.34 -17.51 -7.32
N LYS A 179 6.76 -16.29 -7.69
CA LYS A 179 7.94 -15.63 -7.09
C LYS A 179 7.72 -15.16 -5.65
N PHE A 180 6.46 -14.99 -5.21
CA PHE A 180 6.14 -14.65 -3.81
C PHE A 180 6.29 -15.85 -2.86
N TYR A 181 6.25 -17.09 -3.37
CA TYR A 181 6.29 -18.30 -2.55
C TYR A 181 7.69 -18.78 -2.15
N PHE A 182 8.77 -18.24 -2.72
CA PHE A 182 10.14 -18.58 -2.29
C PHE A 182 10.46 -18.18 -0.84
N THR A 183 9.56 -17.44 -0.23
CA THR A 183 9.62 -16.97 1.16
C THR A 183 8.68 -17.74 2.08
N ARG A 184 7.75 -18.55 1.55
CA ARG A 184 6.64 -19.11 2.34
C ARG A 184 6.91 -20.50 2.92
N ASN A 185 7.91 -21.26 2.48
CA ASN A 185 8.22 -22.54 3.14
C ASN A 185 9.58 -23.15 2.79
N SER A 186 10.47 -23.21 3.77
CA SER A 186 11.43 -24.32 3.92
C SER A 186 11.37 -24.96 5.31
N ALA A 187 10.29 -24.75 6.09
CA ALA A 187 10.19 -25.34 7.42
C ALA A 187 8.79 -25.79 7.88
N VAL A 188 7.73 -25.68 7.07
CA VAL A 188 6.38 -26.14 7.49
C VAL A 188 5.71 -26.99 6.41
N ILE A 189 6.40 -28.04 5.97
CA ILE A 189 5.78 -29.19 5.27
C ILE A 189 6.37 -30.53 5.75
N ASP A 190 6.84 -30.59 7.00
CA ASP A 190 7.03 -31.87 7.67
C ASP A 190 6.29 -31.82 9.01
N GLY A 191 5.39 -32.77 9.24
CA GLY A 191 4.57 -32.81 10.46
C GLY A 191 3.07 -32.61 10.26
N ARG A 192 2.46 -33.28 9.27
CA ARG A 192 1.10 -33.87 9.38
C ARG A 192 0.77 -34.66 8.13
N ASN A 193 1.13 -35.95 8.12
CA ASN A 193 0.30 -37.05 7.63
C ASN A 193 0.99 -38.40 7.88
N ASN A 194 1.17 -38.74 9.15
CA ASN A 194 1.04 -40.13 9.58
C ASN A 194 -0.31 -40.23 10.28
N PHE A 195 -1.33 -40.68 9.58
CA PHE A 195 -2.28 -41.70 10.05
C PHE A 195 -3.31 -42.00 8.94
N CYS A 196 -3.69 -43.27 8.89
CA CYS A 196 -4.72 -43.88 8.05
C CYS A 196 -4.29 -44.29 6.63
N LYS A 197 -3.72 -45.51 6.52
CA LYS A 197 -4.44 -46.65 5.95
C LYS A 197 -3.71 -47.97 6.24
N ASN A 198 -4.25 -48.71 7.21
CA ASN A 198 -4.15 -50.17 7.23
C ASN A 198 -5.20 -50.69 6.23
N HIS A 199 -4.77 -51.46 5.22
CA HIS A 199 -5.26 -52.82 4.97
C HIS A 199 -4.42 -53.55 3.93
#